data_AF-A0A946YGR0-F1
#
_entry.id   AF-A0A946YGR0-F1
#
_cell.length_a   1.000
_cell.length_b   1.000
_cell.length_c   1.000
_cell.angle_alpha   90.00
_cell.angle_beta   90.00
_cell.angle_gamma   90.00
#
_symmetry.space_group_name_H-M   'P 1'
#
loop_
_entity.id
_entity.type
_entity.pdbx_description
1 polymer ?
#
loop_
_entity_poly.entity_id
_entity_poly.type
_entity_poly.pdbx_seq_one_letter_code
_entity_poly.pdbx_strand_id
1 'polypeptide(L)' 'HDDQQQIDRLLGIFCPRTLYPYACAAMSDIVSKGGFPQLLLAPINFDALYQQRLNEAEQNTGQQENKSP' A
#
# COMPACT_ATOMS: atom_id res chain seq x y z
N HIS A 1 -10.33 -3.82 -21.38
CA HIS A 1 -9.74 -4.71 -20.35
C HIS A 1 -8.49 -4.06 -19.77
N ASP A 2 -7.67 -3.42 -20.60
CA ASP A 2 -6.50 -2.63 -20.17
C ASP A 2 -6.82 -1.50 -19.18
N ASP A 3 -7.95 -0.80 -19.34
CA ASP A 3 -8.34 0.29 -18.44
C ASP A 3 -8.49 -0.16 -16.97
N GLN A 4 -9.01 -1.36 -16.73
CA GLN A 4 -9.18 -1.90 -15.38
C GLN A 4 -7.83 -2.14 -14.70
N GLN A 5 -6.84 -2.68 -15.42
CA GLN A 5 -5.50 -2.88 -14.88
C GLN A 5 -4.77 -1.56 -14.64
N GLN A 6 -4.99 -0.55 -15.51
CA GLN A 6 -4.45 0.79 -15.31
C GLN A 6 -5.08 1.49 -14.10
N ILE A 7 -6.39 1.39 -13.93
CA ILE A 7 -7.10 1.92 -12.76
C ILE A 7 -6.62 1.25 -11.48
N ASP A 8 -6.46 -0.08 -11.49
CA ASP A 8 -5.98 -0.82 -10.33
C ASP A 8 -4.57 -0.38 -9.92
N ARG A 9 -3.66 -0.23 -10.89
CA ARG A 9 -2.31 0.31 -10.67
C ARG A 9 -2.34 1.75 -10.14
N LEU A 10 -3.23 2.60 -10.67
CA LEU A 10 -3.40 3.98 -10.20
C LEU A 10 -3.82 4.00 -8.73
N LEU A 11 -4.82 3.20 -8.35
CA LEU A 11 -5.31 3.08 -6.99
C LEU A 11 -4.29 2.44 -6.04
N GLY A 12 -3.53 1.46 -6.52
CA GLY A 12 -2.54 0.73 -5.73
C GLY A 12 -1.22 1.46 -5.50
N ILE A 13 -0.84 2.37 -6.40
CA ILE A 13 0.47 3.05 -6.35
C ILE A 13 0.31 4.56 -6.31
N PHE A 14 -0.32 5.14 -7.32
CA PHE A 14 -0.31 6.59 -7.53
C PHE A 14 -1.10 7.34 -6.46
N CYS A 15 -2.32 6.91 -6.19
CA CYS A 15 -3.19 7.50 -5.18
C CYS A 15 -2.54 7.48 -3.78
N PRO A 16 -2.08 6.33 -3.25
CA PRO A 16 -1.47 6.30 -1.93
C PRO A 16 -0.14 7.06 -1.89
N ARG A 17 0.68 7.02 -2.94
CA ARG A 17 1.92 7.82 -3.02
C ARG A 17 1.65 9.32 -2.93
N THR A 18 0.58 9.79 -3.56
CA THR A 18 0.17 11.20 -3.50
C THR A 18 -0.36 11.59 -2.13
N LEU A 19 -1.12 10.72 -1.49
CA LEU A 19 -1.75 10.99 -0.18
C LEU A 19 -0.78 10.80 1.00
N TYR A 20 0.23 9.95 0.86
CA TYR A 20 1.12 9.55 1.95
C TYR A 20 1.86 10.71 2.65
N PRO A 21 2.43 11.71 1.95
CA PRO A 21 3.07 12.85 2.60
C PRO A 21 2.14 13.62 3.54
N TYR A 22 0.87 13.77 3.14
CA TYR A 22 -0.14 14.45 3.96
C TYR A 22 -0.49 13.64 5.21
N ALA A 23 -0.61 12.31 5.06
CA ALA A 23 -0.83 11.42 6.20
C ALA A 23 0.33 11.49 7.21
N CYS A 24 1.58 11.48 6.72
CA CYS A 24 2.76 11.61 7.58
C CYS A 24 2.77 12.94 8.33
N ALA A 25 2.46 14.04 7.65
CA ALA A 25 2.39 15.36 8.27
C ALA A 25 1.30 15.42 9.36
N ALA A 26 0.11 14.91 9.08
CA ALA A 26 -0.98 14.84 10.06
C ALA A 26 -0.62 13.98 11.28
N MET A 27 0.00 12.82 11.07
CA MET A 27 0.49 11.98 12.16
C MET A 27 1.57 12.68 12.99
N SER A 28 2.52 13.36 12.34
CA SER A 28 3.59 14.10 13.03
C SER A 28 3.05 15.21 13.91
N ASP A 29 2.02 15.93 13.43
CA ASP A 29 1.33 16.99 14.18
C ASP A 29 0.61 16.42 15.41
N ILE A 30 -0.12 15.30 15.26
CA ILE A 30 -0.79 14.63 16.37
C ILE A 30 0.20 14.16 17.43
N VAL A 31 1.31 13.52 17.02
CA VAL A 31 2.36 13.03 17.93
C VAL A 31 2.99 14.19 18.70
N SER A 32 3.32 15.27 18.00
CA SER A 32 3.90 16.48 18.61
C SER A 32 2.95 17.12 19.62
N LYS A 33 1.66 17.23 19.30
CA LYS A 33 0.62 17.74 20.21
C LYS A 33 0.43 16.86 21.45
N GLY A 34 0.71 15.55 21.33
CA GLY A 34 0.73 14.63 22.46
C GLY A 34 1.93 14.79 23.40
N GLY A 35 2.88 15.67 23.09
CA GLY A 35 4.11 15.87 23.87
C GLY A 35 5.18 14.80 23.62
N PHE A 36 5.00 13.96 22.61
CA PHE A 36 5.98 12.96 22.21
C PHE A 36 7.05 13.56 21.28
N PRO A 37 8.23 12.92 21.17
CA PRO A 37 9.23 13.29 20.18
C PRO A 37 8.68 13.26 18.74
N GLN A 38 9.26 14.09 17.87
CA GLN A 38 8.93 14.12 16.44
C GLN A 38 9.01 12.73 15.81
N LEU A 39 7.89 12.28 15.22
CA LEU A 39 7.81 11.02 14.49
C LEU A 39 8.20 11.25 13.03
N LEU A 40 9.34 10.71 12.62
CA LEU A 40 9.78 10.73 11.23
C LEU A 40 9.45 9.39 10.57
N LEU A 41 8.40 9.37 9.74
CA LEU A 41 8.05 8.17 8.99
C LEU A 41 9.02 7.97 7.82
N ALA A 42 9.50 6.74 7.67
CA ALA A 42 10.36 6.37 6.55
C ALA A 42 9.58 6.38 5.22
N PRO A 43 10.22 6.76 4.10
CA PRO A 43 9.58 6.70 2.79
C PRO A 43 9.11 5.29 2.43
N ILE A 44 7.89 5.17 1.92
CA ILE A 44 7.31 3.90 1.46
C ILE A 44 7.51 3.73 -0.04
N ASN A 45 7.93 2.54 -0.46
CA ASN A 45 7.96 2.14 -1.88
C ASN A 45 6.64 1.44 -2.25
N PHE A 46 5.68 2.22 -2.76
CA PHE A 46 4.36 1.71 -3.15
C PHE A 46 4.39 0.78 -4.36
N ASP A 47 5.37 0.92 -5.26
CA ASP A 47 5.55 -0.01 -6.39
C ASP A 47 5.91 -1.42 -5.90
N ALA A 48 6.84 -1.52 -4.95
CA ALA A 48 7.21 -2.81 -4.35
C ALA A 48 6.05 -3.45 -3.59
N LEU A 49 5.29 -2.66 -2.84
CA LEU A 49 4.11 -3.14 -2.11
C LEU A 49 3.02 -3.64 -3.06
N TYR A 50 2.78 -2.94 -4.17
CA TYR A 50 1.82 -3.36 -5.18
C TYR A 50 2.25 -4.67 -5.85
N GLN A 51 3.52 -4.82 -6.21
CA GLN A 51 4.06 -6.08 -6.76
C GLN A 51 3.93 -7.23 -5.77
N GLN A 52 4.25 -7.01 -4.49
CA GLN A 52 4.09 -8.03 -3.45
C GLN A 52 2.63 -8.49 -3.36
N ARG A 53 1.67 -7.56 -3.41
CA ARG A 53 0.23 -7.88 -3.39
C ARG A 53 -0.22 -8.72 -4.58
N LEU A 54 0.31 -8.46 -5.77
CA LEU A 54 0.02 -9.29 -6.95
C LEU A 54 0.56 -10.71 -6.78
N ASN A 55 1.81 -10.85 -6.32
CA ASN A 55 2.41 -12.16 -6.07
C ASN A 55 1.64 -12.96 -5.00
N GLU A 56 1.18 -12.30 -3.94
CA GLU A 56 0.35 -12.92 -2.90
C GLU A 56 -1.02 -13.38 -3.44
N ALA A 57 -1.64 -12.60 -4.33
CA ALA A 57 -2.91 -12.97 -4.97
C ALA A 57 -2.76 -14.22 -5.86
N GLU A 58 -1.69 -14.31 -6.64
CA GLU A 58 -1.38 -15.48 -7.49
C GLU A 58 -1.12 -16.75 -6.65
N GLN A 59 -0.40 -16.63 -5.53
CA GLN A 59 -0.14 -17.75 -4.62
C GLN A 59 -1.41 -18.29 -3.95
N ASN A 60 -2.36 -17.41 -3.64
CA ASN A 60 -3.61 -17.80 -2.97
C ASN A 60 -4.59 -18.50 -3.94
N THR A 61 -4.54 -18.18 -5.24
CA THR A 61 -5.34 -18.88 -6.27
C THR A 61 -4.84 -20.31 -6.51
N GLY A 62 -3.52 -20.56 -6.48
CA GLY A 62 -2.94 -21.91 -6.65
C GLY A 62 -3.21 -22.89 -5.50
N GLN A 63 -3.54 -22.40 -4.30
CA GLN A 63 -3.82 -23.24 -3.13
C GLN A 63 -5.26 -23.78 -3.06
N GLN A 64 -6.20 -23.23 -3.85
CA GLN A 64 -7.57 -23.72 -3.93
C GLN A 64 -7.76 -24.87 -4.93
N GLU A 65 -6.88 -25.03 -5.93
CA GLU A 65 -6.97 -26.11 -6.93
C GLU A 65 -6.45 -27.47 -6.41
N ASN A 66 -5.58 -27.47 -5.39
CA ASN A 66 -4.99 -28.67 -4.79
C ASN A 66 -5.91 -29.41 -3.80
N LYS A 67 -7.07 -28.83 -3.42
CA LYS A 67 -7.91 -29.33 -2.32
C LYS A 67 -9.20 -30.05 -2.77
N SER A 68 -9.25 -30.56 -3.99
CA SER A 68 -10.33 -31.45 -4.46
C SER A 68 -9.87 -32.91 -4.43
N PRO A 69 -10.46 -33.77 -3.57
CA PRO A 69 -10.47 -35.23 -3.79
C PRO A 69 -11.40 -35.62 -4.93
#